data_AF-A0A392VBN2-F1
#
_entry.id   AF-A0A392VBN2-F1
#
_cell.length_a   1.000
_cell.length_b   1.000
_cell.length_c   1.000
_cell.angle_alpha   90.00
_cell.angle_beta   90.00
_cell.angle_gamma   90.00
#
_symmetry.space_group_name_H-M   'P 1'
#
loop_
_entity.id
_entity.type
_entity.pdbx_description
1 polymer ?
#
loop_
_entity_poly.entity_id
_entity_poly.type
_entity_poly.pdbx_seq_one_letter_code
_entity_poly.pdbx_strand_id
1 'polypeptide(L)' 'MLKSNVDLFAWQPSDMPGIDESVITHKLSISPDIKPVSQRKRKIGEERRATIIEE' A
#
# COMPACT_ATOMS: atom_id res chain seq x y z
N MET A 1 -22.07 -27.66 -6.51
CA MET A 1 -22.13 -26.70 -7.63
C MET A 1 -21.20 -25.48 -7.50
N LEU A 2 -20.55 -25.21 -6.36
CA LEU A 2 -19.61 -24.06 -6.25
C LEU A 2 -18.16 -24.33 -6.68
N LYS A 3 -17.74 -25.60 -6.82
CA LYS A 3 -16.33 -25.95 -7.14
C LYS A 3 -15.93 -25.74 -8.60
N SER A 4 -16.91 -25.61 -9.49
CA SER A 4 -16.74 -25.53 -10.94
C SER A 4 -16.69 -24.10 -11.48
N ASN A 5 -16.71 -23.08 -10.61
CA ASN A 5 -16.63 -21.67 -10.99
C ASN A 5 -15.48 -20.95 -10.28
N VAL A 6 -14.46 -21.68 -9.79
CA VAL A 6 -13.31 -21.10 -9.07
C VAL A 6 -12.57 -20.09 -9.95
N ASP A 7 -12.48 -20.41 -11.24
CA ASP A 7 -11.99 -19.59 -12.34
C ASP A 7 -12.83 -18.33 -12.60
N LEU A 8 -14.09 -18.28 -12.17
CA LEU A 8 -14.94 -17.09 -12.29
C LEU A 8 -14.69 -16.08 -11.16
N PHE A 9 -14.18 -16.53 -10.01
CA PHE A 9 -14.04 -15.72 -8.79
C PHE A 9 -12.58 -15.50 -8.35
N ALA A 10 -11.61 -16.11 -9.02
CA ALA A 10 -10.20 -15.95 -8.73
C ALA A 10 -9.56 -15.07 -9.81
N TRP A 11 -9.28 -13.81 -9.48
CA TRP A 11 -8.35 -13.01 -10.28
C TRP A 11 -7.00 -13.72 -10.32
N GLN A 12 -6.54 -14.09 -11.50
CA GLN A 12 -5.20 -14.60 -11.71
C GLN A 12 -4.23 -13.41 -11.65
N PRO A 13 -2.96 -13.60 -11.21
CA PRO A 13 -1.98 -12.53 -11.21
C PRO A 13 -1.80 -11.84 -12.57
N SER A 14 -2.10 -12.55 -13.66
CA SER A 14 -2.15 -12.03 -15.04
C SER A 14 -3.31 -11.06 -15.31
N ASP A 15 -4.40 -11.13 -14.54
CA ASP A 15 -5.59 -10.28 -14.68
C ASP A 15 -5.41 -8.90 -14.02
N MET A 16 -4.32 -8.72 -13.28
CA MET A 16 -3.89 -7.43 -12.73
C MET A 16 -2.59 -6.98 -13.42
N PRO A 17 -2.63 -6.62 -14.72
CA PRO A 17 -1.50 -5.93 -15.32
C PRO A 17 -1.27 -4.67 -14.47
N GLY A 18 -0.08 -4.56 -13.88
CA GLY A 18 0.22 -3.50 -12.91
C GLY A 18 -0.30 -2.15 -13.39
N ILE A 19 -0.89 -1.38 -12.49
CA ILE A 19 -1.50 -0.12 -12.87
C ILE A 19 -0.38 0.84 -13.30
N ASP A 20 -0.55 1.45 -14.47
CA ASP A 20 0.43 2.36 -15.04
C ASP A 20 0.82 3.43 -14.01
N GLU A 21 2.12 3.60 -13.80
CA GLU A 21 2.64 4.52 -12.79
C GLU A 21 2.14 5.95 -13.01
N SER A 22 1.91 6.38 -14.26
CA SER A 22 1.35 7.69 -14.58
C SER A 22 -0.11 7.86 -14.11
N VAL A 23 -0.83 6.75 -13.93
CA VAL A 23 -2.21 6.72 -13.44
C VAL A 23 -2.26 6.65 -11.91
N ILE A 24 -1.31 5.96 -11.27
CA ILE A 24 -1.32 5.76 -9.80
C ILE A 24 -0.42 6.70 -9.01
N THR A 25 0.51 7.41 -9.65
CA THR A 25 1.37 8.35 -8.91
C THR A 25 0.65 9.66 -8.65
N HIS A 26 0.18 9.81 -7.42
CA HIS A 26 -0.15 11.12 -6.87
C HIS A 26 1.15 11.84 -6.49
N LYS A 27 1.47 12.92 -7.22
CA LYS A 27 2.56 13.83 -6.84
C LYS A 27 2.05 14.77 -5.76
N LEU A 28 2.74 14.80 -4.62
CA LEU A 28 2.48 15.79 -3.59
C LEU A 28 3.05 17.14 -4.05
N SER A 29 2.21 18.16 -4.22
CA SER A 29 2.64 19.51 -4.60
C SER A 29 3.36 20.19 -3.42
N ILE A 30 4.66 19.92 -3.28
CA ILE A 30 5.53 20.55 -2.27
C ILE A 30 6.42 21.58 -2.97
N SER A 31 6.62 22.74 -2.33
CA SER A 31 7.61 23.71 -2.83
C SER A 31 9.03 23.12 -2.72
N PRO A 32 9.85 23.20 -3.78
CA PRO A 32 11.21 22.65 -3.80
C PRO A 32 12.17 23.35 -2.85
N ASP A 33 11.82 24.57 -2.42
CA ASP A 33 12.65 25.39 -1.52
C ASP A 33 12.48 25.00 -0.05
N ILE A 34 11.53 24.12 0.26
CA ILE A 34 11.25 23.70 1.63
C ILE A 34 12.22 22.60 2.06
N LYS A 35 12.94 22.87 3.14
CA LYS A 35 13.85 21.89 3.75
C LYS A 35 13.05 20.74 4.39
N PRO A 36 13.45 19.48 4.19
CA PRO A 36 12.79 18.35 4.83
C PRO A 36 12.94 18.42 6.35
N VAL A 37 11.88 18.04 7.07
CA VAL A 37 11.85 18.03 8.53
C VAL A 37 11.91 16.59 9.03
N SER A 38 12.95 16.26 9.81
CA SER A 38 13.04 14.96 10.48
C SER A 38 12.08 14.93 11.67
N GLN A 39 11.02 14.11 11.58
CA GLN A 39 10.06 13.95 12.66
C GLN A 39 10.52 12.87 13.65
N ARG A 40 10.53 13.20 14.95
CA ARG A 40 10.86 12.24 16.00
C ARG A 40 9.78 11.14 16.06
N LYS A 41 10.21 9.87 15.96
CA LYS A 41 9.32 8.72 16.13
C LYS A 41 8.59 8.81 17.47
N ARG A 42 7.26 8.76 17.45
CA ARG A 42 6.44 8.69 18.67
C ARG A 42 6.62 7.32 19.32
N LYS A 43 6.65 7.26 20.66
CA LYS A 43 6.62 5.98 21.38
C LYS A 43 5.25 5.35 21.17
N ILE A 44 5.20 4.27 20.38
CA ILE A 44 4.03 3.42 20.25
C ILE A 44 4.04 2.44 21.43
N GLY A 45 2.91 2.28 22.13
CA GLY A 45 2.76 1.31 23.22
C GLY A 45 2.95 -0.13 22.75
N GLU A 46 3.40 -1.02 23.62
CA GLU A 46 3.84 -2.39 23.26
C GLU A 46 2.81 -3.19 22.47
N GLU A 47 1.55 -3.12 22.88
CA GLU A 47 0.43 -3.78 22.21
C GLU A 47 0.32 -3.40 20.72
N ARG A 48 0.52 -2.12 20.39
CA ARG A 48 0.45 -1.61 19.01
C ARG A 48 1.73 -1.85 18.21
N ARG A 49 2.85 -2.21 18.87
CA ARG A 49 4.11 -2.51 18.17
C ARG A 49 4.08 -3.90 17.53
N ALA A 50 3.42 -4.86 18.16
CA ALA A 50 3.31 -6.23 17.63
C ALA A 50 2.55 -6.25 16.30
N THR A 51 1.43 -5.53 16.21
CA THR A 51 0.60 -5.45 15.00
C THR A 51 1.32 -4.80 13.81
N ILE A 52 2.25 -3.87 14.04
CA ILE A 52 2.99 -3.18 12.96
C ILE A 52 4.07 -4.09 12.33
N ILE A 53 4.49 -5.15 13.02
CA ILE A 53 5.57 -6.04 12.55
C ILE A 53 4.98 -7.22 11.76
N GLU A 54 3.69 -7.53 11.92
CA GLU A 54 3.00 -8.65 11.26
C GLU A 54 2.37 -8.30 9.90
N GLU A 55 2.28 -7.02 9.54
CA GLU A 55 1.93 -6.53 8.18
C GLU A 55 3.19 -6.35 7.31
#